data_AF-A0A8S2X7L9-F1
#
_entry.id   AF-A0A8S2X7L9-F1
#
_cell.length_a   1.000
_cell.length_b   1.000
_cell.length_c   1.000
_cell.angle_alpha   90.00
_cell.angle_beta   90.00
_cell.angle_gamma   90.00
#
_symmetry.space_group_name_H-M   'P 1'
#
loop_
_entity.id
_entity.type
_entity.pdbx_description
1 polymer ?
#
loop_
_entity_poly.entity_id
_entity_poly.type
_entity_poly.pdbx_seq_one_letter_code
_entity_poly.pdbx_strand_id
1 'polypeptide(L)'
;SLPWIGTFKTDNRCNQQLCCCLNGNVKINEQNANHLKLSAPLAGQCGSEKEIEMQVVKPTGYTTVIYLAGQPFSVTLTVDNKMISLDNRMYPECSGKAV
;
A
#
# COMPACT_ATOMS: atom_id res chain seq x y z
N SER A 1 -19.77 4.43 -1.09
CA SER A 1 -18.49 3.70 -1.06
C SER A 1 -17.44 4.64 -0.51
N LEU A 2 -16.54 4.15 0.35
CA LEU A 2 -15.39 4.95 0.81
C LEU A 2 -14.48 5.27 -0.40
N PRO A 3 -13.94 6.49 -0.52
CA PRO A 3 -13.15 6.88 -1.68
C PRO A 3 -11.69 6.42 -1.52
N TRP A 4 -11.49 5.10 -1.54
CA TRP A 4 -10.15 4.50 -1.63
C TRP A 4 -9.43 4.86 -2.93
N ILE A 5 -10.18 5.32 -3.94
CA ILE A 5 -9.65 5.70 -5.25
C ILE A 5 -8.92 7.03 -5.13
N GLY A 6 -7.65 7.04 -5.51
CA GLY A 6 -6.81 8.22 -5.36
C GLY A 6 -5.34 7.94 -5.65
N THR A 7 -4.54 8.98 -5.51
CA THR A 7 -3.08 8.88 -5.50
C THR A 7 -2.57 9.37 -4.16
N PHE A 8 -1.78 8.53 -3.50
CA PHE A 8 -1.23 8.77 -2.17
C PHE A 8 0.29 8.71 -2.25
N LYS A 9 0.97 9.72 -1.74
CA LYS A 9 2.44 9.80 -1.73
C LYS A 9 2.99 9.12 -0.49
N THR A 10 3.82 8.10 -0.67
CA THR A 10 4.47 7.40 0.44
C THR A 10 5.43 8.31 1.19
N ASP A 11 5.55 8.04 2.48
CA ASP A 11 6.61 8.57 3.32
C ASP A 11 7.85 7.69 3.27
N ASN A 12 8.93 8.18 3.89
CA ASN A 12 10.23 7.53 3.87
C ASN A 12 10.49 6.69 5.15
N ARG A 13 9.44 6.17 5.81
CA ARG A 13 9.61 5.42 7.06
C ARG A 13 9.98 3.96 6.89
N CYS A 14 9.63 3.36 5.75
CA CYS A 14 10.01 1.98 5.46
C CYS A 14 11.53 1.89 5.27
N ASN A 15 12.17 0.96 5.98
CA ASN A 15 13.62 0.76 5.91
C ASN A 15 14.01 0.05 4.61
N GLN A 16 14.38 0.83 3.60
CA GLN A 16 14.77 0.32 2.27
C GLN A 16 16.04 -0.55 2.29
N GLN A 17 16.85 -0.54 3.36
CA GLN A 17 18.01 -1.43 3.46
C GLN A 17 17.60 -2.87 3.80
N LEU A 18 16.47 -3.05 4.48
CA LEU A 18 15.99 -4.33 4.98
C LEU A 18 14.72 -4.82 4.27
N CYS A 19 13.92 -3.91 3.72
CA CYS A 19 12.57 -4.18 3.27
C CYS A 19 12.36 -3.80 1.81
N CYS A 20 11.36 -4.45 1.20
CA CYS A 20 10.76 -3.95 -0.04
C CYS A 20 9.68 -2.93 0.29
N CYS A 21 9.91 -1.68 -0.08
CA CYS A 21 9.11 -0.53 0.32
C CYS A 21 8.32 0.02 -0.87
N LEU A 22 7.07 0.45 -0.63
CA LEU A 22 6.39 1.34 -1.56
C LEU A 22 7.14 2.68 -1.62
N ASN A 23 7.38 3.20 -2.83
CA ASN A 23 8.16 4.40 -3.06
C ASN A 23 7.43 5.36 -4.00
N GLY A 24 7.39 6.65 -3.66
CA GLY A 24 6.73 7.66 -4.48
C GLY A 24 5.21 7.59 -4.37
N ASN A 25 4.51 7.49 -5.50
CA ASN A 25 3.05 7.61 -5.54
C ASN A 25 2.38 6.23 -5.66
N VAL A 26 1.53 5.90 -4.69
CA VAL A 26 0.60 4.77 -4.72
C VAL A 26 -0.69 5.23 -5.38
N LYS A 27 -1.06 4.58 -6.49
CA LYS A 27 -2.31 4.83 -7.20
C LYS A 27 -3.28 3.70 -6.90
N ILE A 28 -4.51 4.06 -6.55
CA ILE A 28 -5.60 3.12 -6.35
C ILE A 28 -6.72 3.51 -7.31
N ASN A 29 -7.05 2.59 -8.22
CA ASN A 29 -8.09 2.76 -9.22
C ASN A 29 -9.17 1.70 -9.06
N GLU A 30 -10.38 1.99 -9.52
CA GLU A 30 -11.39 0.94 -9.64
C GLU A 30 -11.01 -0.04 -10.75
N GLN A 31 -11.04 -1.33 -10.44
CA GLN A 31 -10.83 -2.40 -11.42
C GLN A 31 -12.16 -3.01 -11.86
N ASN A 32 -13.04 -3.28 -10.89
CA ASN A 32 -14.41 -3.72 -11.11
C ASN A 32 -15.25 -3.45 -9.83
N ALA A 33 -16.52 -3.87 -9.85
CA ALA A 33 -17.45 -3.63 -8.73
C ALA A 33 -16.94 -4.08 -7.35
N ASN A 34 -16.12 -5.14 -7.31
CA ASN A 34 -15.65 -5.78 -6.08
C ASN A 34 -14.15 -5.60 -5.82
N HIS A 35 -13.42 -4.98 -6.75
CA HIS A 35 -11.96 -4.91 -6.67
C HIS A 35 -11.40 -3.55 -7.07
N LEU A 36 -10.34 -3.17 -6.37
CA LEU A 36 -9.49 -2.05 -6.72
C LEU A 36 -8.16 -2.57 -7.26
N LYS A 37 -7.56 -1.79 -8.13
CA LYS A 37 -6.21 -1.98 -8.65
C LYS A 37 -5.29 -1.01 -7.92
N LEU A 38 -4.32 -1.53 -7.18
CA LEU A 38 -3.25 -0.77 -6.55
C LEU A 38 -2.00 -0.88 -7.42
N SER A 39 -1.40 0.26 -7.76
CA SER A 39 -0.08 0.30 -8.37
C SER A 39 0.84 1.30 -7.69
N ALA A 40 2.11 0.94 -7.53
CA ALA A 40 3.09 1.78 -6.86
C ALA A 40 4.51 1.40 -7.27
N PRO A 41 5.43 2.36 -7.41
CA PRO A 41 6.86 2.05 -7.48
C PRO A 41 7.33 1.39 -6.19
N LEU A 42 8.39 0.59 -6.32
CA LEU A 42 9.04 -0.11 -5.24
C LEU A 42 10.49 0.39 -5.07
N ALA A 43 11.02 0.30 -3.85
CA ALA A 43 12.42 0.56 -3.54
C ALA A 43 12.92 -0.33 -2.40
N GLY A 44 14.24 -0.52 -2.34
CA GLY A 44 14.89 -1.33 -1.32
C GLY A 44 15.11 -2.78 -1.74
N GLN A 45 14.90 -3.72 -0.82
CA GLN A 45 15.14 -5.16 -1.01
C GLN A 45 14.00 -5.85 -1.77
N CYS A 46 13.68 -5.34 -2.98
CA CYS A 46 12.59 -5.85 -3.84
C CYS A 46 13.07 -6.81 -4.95
N GLY A 47 14.33 -7.24 -4.92
CA GLY A 47 14.92 -8.01 -6.01
C GLY A 47 14.96 -7.22 -7.32
N SER A 48 14.43 -7.79 -8.40
CA SER A 48 14.34 -7.13 -9.71
C SER A 48 13.06 -6.29 -9.89
N GLU A 49 12.12 -6.38 -8.96
CA GLU A 49 10.85 -5.66 -9.05
C GLU A 49 11.04 -4.17 -8.78
N LYS A 50 10.49 -3.33 -9.66
CA LYS A 50 10.56 -1.86 -9.56
C LYS A 50 9.21 -1.21 -9.30
N GLU A 51 8.15 -1.97 -9.48
CA GLU A 51 6.77 -1.54 -9.28
C GLU A 51 5.94 -2.75 -8.90
N ILE A 52 4.84 -2.49 -8.21
CA ILE A 52 3.81 -3.46 -7.94
C ILE A 52 2.54 -3.08 -8.65
N GLU A 53 1.82 -4.10 -9.11
CA GLU A 53 0.46 -4.00 -9.59
C GLU A 53 -0.33 -5.16 -8.97
N MET A 54 -1.32 -4.83 -8.13
CA MET A 54 -2.11 -5.85 -7.44
C MET A 54 -3.60 -5.54 -7.44
N GLN A 55 -4.38 -6.61 -7.44
CA GLN A 55 -5.82 -6.57 -7.22
C GLN A 55 -6.12 -6.73 -5.73
N VAL A 56 -6.87 -5.79 -5.17
CA VAL A 56 -7.31 -5.82 -3.77
C VAL A 56 -8.83 -5.84 -3.72
N VAL A 57 -9.40 -6.62 -2.82
CA VAL A 57 -10.86 -6.62 -2.60
C VAL A 57 -11.27 -5.24 -2.10
N LYS A 58 -12.33 -4.69 -2.68
CA LYS A 58 -12.87 -3.37 -2.33
C LYS A 58 -13.30 -3.38 -0.86
N PRO A 59 -12.67 -2.58 0.02
CA PRO A 59 -12.97 -2.64 1.43
C PRO A 59 -14.35 -2.07 1.73
N THR A 60 -15.09 -2.69 2.66
CA THR A 60 -16.35 -2.16 3.19
C THR A 60 -16.12 -1.10 4.28
N GLY A 61 -14.90 -1.01 4.80
CA GLY A 61 -14.49 -0.07 5.84
C GLY A 61 -13.14 0.59 5.55
N TYR A 62 -12.50 1.08 6.61
CA TYR A 62 -11.24 1.81 6.55
C TYR A 62 -9.99 0.93 6.54
N THR A 63 -10.14 -0.39 6.67
CA THR A 63 -9.00 -1.30 6.76
C THR A 63 -9.08 -2.42 5.73
N THR A 64 -7.94 -2.82 5.18
CA THR A 64 -7.78 -4.01 4.34
C THR A 64 -6.41 -4.65 4.58
N VAL A 65 -6.15 -5.80 3.96
CA VAL A 65 -4.86 -6.49 3.99
C VAL A 65 -4.36 -6.65 2.57
N ILE A 66 -3.09 -6.33 2.34
CA ILE A 66 -2.41 -6.57 1.07
C ILE A 66 -1.18 -7.44 1.31
N TYR A 67 -0.66 -8.05 0.25
CA TYR A 67 0.59 -8.82 0.31
C TYR A 67 1.64 -8.14 -0.56
N LEU A 68 2.72 -7.66 0.07
CA LEU A 68 3.89 -7.07 -0.60
C LEU A 68 5.08 -8.01 -0.40
N ALA A 69 5.73 -8.43 -1.49
CA ALA A 69 6.84 -9.37 -1.46
C ALA A 69 6.56 -10.63 -0.60
N GLY A 70 5.32 -11.14 -0.66
CA GLY A 70 4.88 -12.31 0.12
C GLY A 70 4.57 -12.04 1.59
N GLN A 71 4.69 -10.81 2.08
CA GLN A 71 4.40 -10.45 3.47
C GLN A 71 3.06 -9.72 3.59
N PRO A 72 2.25 -10.00 4.63
CA PRO A 72 0.99 -9.31 4.85
C PRO A 72 1.21 -7.92 5.46
N PHE A 73 0.54 -6.92 4.90
CA PHE A 73 0.48 -5.56 5.42
C PHE A 73 -0.97 -5.19 5.71
N SER A 74 -1.23 -4.67 6.92
CA SER A 74 -2.50 -4.02 7.22
C SER A 74 -2.50 -2.62 6.64
N VAL A 75 -3.48 -2.32 5.81
CA VAL A 75 -3.65 -1.04 5.14
C VAL A 75 -4.83 -0.32 5.77
N THR A 76 -4.61 0.86 6.33
CA THR A 76 -5.68 1.67 6.94
C THR A 76 -5.80 3.02 6.24
N LEU A 77 -6.98 3.32 5.71
CA LEU A 77 -7.35 4.63 5.18
C LEU A 77 -7.89 5.51 6.31
N THR A 78 -7.46 6.77 6.40
CA THR A 78 -8.04 7.72 7.35
C THR A 78 -9.47 8.10 6.97
N VAL A 79 -10.24 8.54 7.96
CA VAL A 79 -11.66 8.93 7.77
C VAL A 79 -11.82 10.06 6.74
N ASP A 80 -10.84 10.95 6.65
CA ASP A 80 -10.79 12.03 5.65
C ASP A 80 -10.28 11.59 4.27
N ASN A 81 -9.91 10.31 4.13
CA ASN A 81 -9.37 9.66 2.93
C ASN A 81 -8.12 10.32 2.36
N LYS A 82 -7.34 10.99 3.22
CA LYS A 82 -6.09 11.63 2.81
C LYS A 82 -4.88 10.74 3.04
N MET A 83 -4.95 9.81 3.99
CA MET A 83 -3.78 9.04 4.37
C MET A 83 -4.07 7.54 4.38
N ILE A 84 -3.15 6.77 3.82
CA ILE A 84 -3.07 5.33 3.94
C ILE A 84 -1.89 4.97 4.84
N SER A 85 -2.08 4.18 5.89
CA SER A 85 -0.97 3.58 6.63
C SER A 85 -0.80 2.12 6.23
N LEU A 86 0.45 1.71 6.04
CA LEU A 86 0.86 0.32 5.84
C LEU A 86 1.59 -0.17 7.08
N ASP A 87 0.99 -1.13 7.79
CA ASP A 87 1.51 -1.71 9.01
C ASP A 87 1.88 -3.18 8.78
N ASN A 88 3.16 -3.50 8.96
CA ASN A 88 3.65 -4.88 8.98
C ASN A 88 3.97 -5.26 10.42
N ARG A 89 3.04 -5.98 11.06
CA ARG A 89 3.16 -6.37 12.47
C ARG A 89 4.28 -7.37 12.75
N MET A 90 4.73 -8.10 11.73
CA MET A 90 5.84 -9.04 11.88
C MET A 90 7.20 -8.35 11.74
N TYR A 91 7.29 -7.35 10.86
CA TYR A 91 8.49 -6.56 10.60
C TYR A 91 8.16 -5.07 10.64
N PRO A 92 8.06 -4.47 11.85
CA PRO A 92 7.66 -3.07 12.02
C PRO A 92 8.52 -2.09 11.23
N GLU A 93 9.80 -2.41 11.00
CA GLU A 93 10.75 -1.66 10.18
C GLU A 93 10.35 -1.56 8.70
N CYS A 94 9.48 -2.44 8.21
CA CYS A 94 8.94 -2.40 6.85
C CYS A 94 7.66 -1.57 6.76
N SER A 95 7.14 -1.06 7.88
CA SER A 95 5.92 -0.25 7.90
C SER A 95 6.14 1.15 7.31
N GLY A 96 5.07 1.77 6.83
CA GLY A 96 5.09 3.11 6.24
C GLY A 96 3.73 3.78 6.23
N LYS A 97 3.65 5.02 5.76
CA LYS A 97 2.37 5.67 5.43
C LYS A 97 2.45 6.36 4.07
N ALA A 98 1.30 6.73 3.52
CA ALA A 98 1.15 7.50 2.30
C ALA A 98 0.06 8.57 2.50
N VAL A 99 0.27 9.79 2.02
CA VAL A 99 -0.60 10.98 2.22
C VAL A 99 -0.96 11.69 0.91
#